data_AF-A0A0D7ETQ5-F1
#
_entry.id   AF-A0A0D7ETQ5-F1
#
_cell.length_a   1.000
_cell.length_b   1.000
_cell.length_c   1.000
_cell.angle_alpha   90.00
_cell.angle_beta   90.00
_cell.angle_gamma   90.00
#
_symmetry.space_group_name_H-M   'P 1'
#
loop_
_entity.id
_entity.type
_entity.pdbx_description
1 polymer ?
#
loop_
_entity_poly.entity_id
_entity_poly.type
_entity_poly.pdbx_seq_one_letter_code
_entity_poly.pdbx_strand_id
1 'polypeptide(L)' 'MPTITQPPFDPDYVATLREVLDIAVEQIAVEHRTPATKARMAQTIVERAADGITDAHALVSHAVSAGSRGAP' A
#
# COMPACT_ATOMS: atom_id res chain seq x y z
N MET A 1 -13.95 -25.66 16.85
CA MET A 1 -13.98 -24.24 16.44
C MET A 1 -12.98 -24.10 15.30
N PRO A 2 -13.35 -23.59 14.11
CA PRO A 2 -12.35 -23.39 13.08
C PRO A 2 -11.51 -22.17 13.49
N THR A 3 -10.25 -22.40 13.80
CA THR A 3 -9.23 -21.36 13.89
C THR A 3 -9.09 -20.81 12.48
N ILE A 4 -9.66 -19.65 12.19
CA ILE A 4 -9.44 -18.95 10.93
C ILE A 4 -8.01 -18.41 10.98
N THR A 5 -7.04 -19.26 10.67
CA THR A 5 -5.74 -18.80 10.20
C THR A 5 -5.98 -18.20 8.82
N GLN A 6 -6.28 -16.89 8.79
CA GLN A 6 -6.27 -16.13 7.54
C GLN A 6 -4.93 -16.39 6.84
N PRO A 7 -4.91 -16.72 5.55
CA PRO A 7 -3.69 -16.72 4.77
C PRO A 7 -3.07 -15.32 4.92
N PRO A 8 -1.76 -15.20 5.23
CA PRO A 8 -1.17 -13.91 5.58
C PRO A 8 -1.33 -12.87 4.46
N PHE A 9 -1.49 -13.29 3.21
CA PHE A 9 -1.88 -12.45 2.09
C PHE A 9 -2.56 -13.33 1.03
N ASP A 10 -3.90 -13.39 1.00
CA ASP A 10 -4.62 -14.04 -0.10
C ASP A 10 -4.30 -13.38 -1.45
N PRO A 11 -4.30 -14.11 -2.58
CA PRO A 11 -3.98 -13.54 -3.89
C PRO A 11 -4.92 -12.40 -4.29
N ASP A 12 -6.22 -12.50 -4.00
CA ASP A 12 -7.20 -11.42 -4.19
C ASP A 12 -6.89 -10.20 -3.31
N TYR A 13 -6.38 -10.44 -2.11
CA TYR A 13 -5.97 -9.38 -1.19
C TYR A 13 -4.71 -8.68 -1.70
N VAL A 14 -3.71 -9.43 -2.16
CA VAL A 14 -2.50 -8.86 -2.81
C VAL A 14 -2.86 -8.08 -4.07
N ALA A 15 -3.79 -8.58 -4.89
CA ALA A 15 -4.25 -7.86 -6.07
C ALA A 15 -4.86 -6.50 -5.69
N THR A 16 -5.68 -6.48 -4.64
CA THR A 16 -6.26 -5.25 -4.09
C THR A 16 -5.18 -4.28 -3.61
N LEU A 17 -4.20 -4.74 -2.82
CA LEU A 17 -3.10 -3.91 -2.33
C LEU A 17 -2.23 -3.36 -3.48
N ARG A 18 -2.05 -4.15 -4.54
CA ARG A 18 -1.32 -3.75 -5.74
C ARG A 18 -2.06 -2.69 -6.53
N GLU A 19 -3.38 -2.81 -6.65
CA GLU A 19 -4.22 -1.80 -7.28
C GLU A 19 -4.17 -0.47 -6.51
N VAL A 20 -4.30 -0.53 -5.17
CA VAL A 20 -4.11 0.61 -4.27
C VAL A 20 -2.74 1.27 -4.47
N LEU A 21 -1.67 0.47 -4.60
CA LEU A 21 -0.33 0.97 -4.84
C LEU A 21 -0.21 1.68 -6.19
N ASP A 22 -0.74 1.11 -7.27
CA ASP A 22 -0.67 1.73 -8.60
C ASP A 22 -1.47 3.04 -8.64
N ILE A 23 -2.67 3.09 -8.02
CA ILE A 23 -3.44 4.34 -7.86
C ILE A 23 -2.64 5.39 -7.09
N ALA A 24 -2.00 5.00 -5.99
CA ALA A 24 -1.20 5.92 -5.19
C ALA A 24 0.02 6.43 -5.97
N VAL A 25 0.66 5.58 -6.78
CA VAL A 25 1.79 5.97 -7.64
C VAL A 25 1.37 6.96 -8.72
N GLU A 26 0.16 6.83 -9.25
CA GLU A 26 -0.39 7.80 -10.21
C GLU A 26 -0.65 9.18 -9.57
N GLN A 27 -0.95 9.22 -8.28
CA GLN A 27 -1.21 10.46 -7.52
C GLN A 27 0.07 11.22 -7.10
N ILE A 28 1.24 10.58 -7.14
CA ILE A 28 2.52 11.25 -6.85
C ILE A 28 3.16 11.82 -8.13
N ALA A 29 3.92 12.91 -7.96
CA ALA A 29 4.68 13.55 -9.05
C ALA A 29 5.60 12.53 -9.74
N VAL A 30 5.65 12.57 -11.08
CA VAL A 30 6.42 11.63 -11.91
C VAL A 30 7.90 11.58 -11.49
N GLU A 31 8.45 12.73 -11.09
CA GLU A 31 9.83 12.87 -10.58
C GLU A 31 10.08 12.02 -9.32
N HIS A 32 9.05 11.74 -8.53
CA HIS A 32 9.13 10.96 -7.30
C HIS A 32 8.75 9.49 -7.50
N ARG A 33 8.31 9.07 -8.70
CA ARG A 33 7.94 7.68 -9.05
C ARG A 33 9.17 6.78 -9.23
N THR A 34 10.11 6.85 -8.29
CA THR A 34 11.28 5.97 -8.26
C THR A 34 10.89 4.60 -7.70
N PRO A 35 11.64 3.54 -8.03
CA PRO A 35 11.45 2.22 -7.43
C PRO A 35 11.51 2.25 -5.90
N ALA A 36 12.37 3.11 -5.32
CA ALA A 36 12.49 3.29 -3.88
C ALA A 36 11.22 3.88 -3.26
N THR A 37 10.65 4.90 -3.90
CA THR A 37 9.37 5.49 -3.46
C THR A 37 8.23 4.47 -3.57
N LYS A 38 8.15 3.72 -4.68
CA LYS A 38 7.12 2.67 -4.86
C LYS A 38 7.23 1.58 -3.79
N ALA A 39 8.44 1.16 -3.43
CA ALA A 39 8.67 0.20 -2.36
C ALA A 39 8.23 0.74 -0.98
N ARG A 40 8.55 2.00 -0.67
CA ARG A 40 8.12 2.66 0.57
C ARG A 40 6.58 2.77 0.67
N MET A 41 5.93 3.09 -0.43
CA MET A 41 4.47 3.15 -0.53
C MET A 41 3.85 1.77 -0.30
N ALA A 42 4.39 0.73 -0.95
CA ALA A 42 3.94 -0.65 -0.77
C ALA A 42 4.09 -1.11 0.69
N GLN A 43 5.24 -0.82 1.31
CA GLN A 43 5.48 -1.11 2.72
C GLN A 43 4.47 -0.40 3.63
N THR A 44 4.20 0.88 3.39
CA THR A 44 3.23 1.66 4.17
C THR A 44 1.83 1.06 4.06
N ILE A 45 1.43 0.63 2.86
CA ILE A 45 0.12 -0.01 2.64
C ILE A 45 0.03 -1.31 3.46
N VAL A 46 1.05 -2.16 3.40
CA VAL A 46 1.07 -3.44 4.12
C VAL A 46 1.12 -3.24 5.63
N GLU A 47 1.90 -2.29 6.13
CA GLU A 47 1.99 -1.97 7.56
C GLU A 47 0.65 -1.48 8.10
N ARG A 48 -0.02 -0.56 7.39
CA ARG A 48 -1.35 -0.04 7.76
C ARG A 48 -2.42 -1.12 7.68
N ALA A 49 -2.34 -1.97 6.67
CA ALA A 49 -3.21 -3.13 6.54
C ALA A 49 -3.04 -4.11 7.71
N ALA A 50 -1.80 -4.35 8.15
CA ALA A 50 -1.49 -5.18 9.30
C ALA A 50 -1.95 -4.55 10.64
N ASP A 51 -1.95 -3.22 10.74
CA ASP A 51 -2.54 -2.46 11.86
C ASP A 51 -4.09 -2.54 11.89
N GLY A 52 -4.73 -3.16 10.89
CA GLY A 52 -6.18 -3.32 10.80
C GLY A 52 -6.87 -2.25 9.96
N ILE A 53 -6.14 -1.38 9.27
CA ILE A 53 -6.70 -0.40 8.33
C ILE A 53 -6.90 -1.08 6.97
N THR A 54 -8.14 -1.42 6.65
CA THR A 54 -8.51 -2.06 5.37
C THR A 54 -9.20 -1.12 4.39
N ASP A 55 -9.42 0.14 4.77
CA ASP A 55 -10.04 1.13 3.90
C ASP A 55 -9.10 1.54 2.76
N ALA A 56 -9.52 1.30 1.52
CA ALA A 56 -8.70 1.55 0.34
C ALA A 56 -8.34 3.04 0.19
N HIS A 57 -9.26 3.96 0.50
CA HIS A 57 -8.99 5.40 0.43
C HIS A 57 -7.97 5.84 1.49
N ALA A 58 -8.06 5.31 2.70
CA ALA A 58 -7.09 5.55 3.75
C ALA A 58 -5.70 5.01 3.36
N LEU A 59 -5.63 3.78 2.83
CA LEU A 59 -4.38 3.17 2.37
C LEU A 59 -3.73 3.97 1.24
N VAL A 60 -4.50 4.42 0.24
CA VAL A 60 -4.01 5.31 -0.83
C VAL A 60 -3.50 6.62 -0.23
N SER A 61 -4.25 7.26 0.68
CA SER A 61 -3.84 8.53 1.29
C SER A 61 -2.50 8.40 2.05
N HIS A 62 -2.33 7.34 2.84
CA HIS A 62 -1.09 7.05 3.53
C HIS A 62 0.06 6.77 2.58
N ALA A 63 -0.18 5.99 1.52
CA ALA A 63 0.82 5.69 0.49
C ALA A 63 1.26 6.97 -0.23
N VAL A 64 0.32 7.81 -0.69
CA VAL A 64 0.62 9.09 -1.35
C VAL A 64 1.39 10.01 -0.42
N SER A 65 1.02 10.10 0.85
CA SER A 65 1.78 10.89 1.83
C SER A 65 3.19 10.35 2.06
N ALA A 66 3.41 9.04 1.97
CA ALA A 66 4.73 8.44 2.08
C ALA A 66 5.56 8.69 0.80
N GLY A 67 4.92 8.72 -0.37
CA GLY A 67 5.58 8.95 -1.65
C GLY A 67 5.81 10.42 -2.01
N SER A 68 4.98 11.33 -1.52
CA SER A 68 5.10 12.77 -1.76
C SER A 68 6.37 13.37 -1.15
N ARG A 69 6.85 12.79 -0.05
CA ARG A 69 8.09 13.20 0.61
C ARG A 69 9.37 12.78 -0.13
N GLY A 70 9.27 11.91 -1.14
CA GLY A 70 10.42 11.26 -1.75
C GLY A 70 11.08 10.25 -0.79
N ALA A 71 11.69 9.20 -1.34
CA ALA A 71 12.66 8.42 -0.57
C ALA A 71 13.92 9.30 -0.35
N PRO A 72 14.48 9.37 0.87
CA PRO A 72 15.74 10.07 1.12
C PRO A 72 16.91 9.46 0.34
#